data_AF-A0A069F1J8-F1
#
_entry.id   AF-A0A069F1J8-F1
#
_cell.length_a   1.000
_cell.length_b   1.000
_cell.length_c   1.000
_cell.angle_alpha   90.00
_cell.angle_beta   90.00
_cell.angle_gamma   90.00
#
_symmetry.space_group_name_H-M   'P 1'
#
loop_
_entity.id
_entity.type
_entity.pdbx_description
1 polymer ?
#
loop_
_entity_poly.entity_id
_entity_poly.type
_entity_poly.pdbx_seq_one_letter_code
_entity_poly.pdbx_strand_id
1 'polypeptide(L)' 'LTSSMSRRGNCWDNAVIESFHSNLKSEEFQYVKFNSLSDHEVRERVDHYLTYYNEERIQEKLGYLTPIKYGVVAA' A
#
# COMPACT_ATOMS: atom_id res chain seq x y z
N LEU A 1 7.02 -20.62 -7.86
CA LEU A 1 6.12 -19.66 -7.18
C LEU A 1 4.70 -20.04 -7.55
N THR A 2 3.94 -20.63 -6.63
CA THR A 2 2.54 -20.98 -6.84
C THR A 2 1.71 -19.72 -6.64
N SER A 3 0.94 -19.31 -7.66
CA SER A 3 0.10 -18.13 -7.56
C SER A 3 -1.07 -18.40 -6.60
N SER A 4 -1.22 -17.57 -5.57
CA SER A 4 -2.36 -17.58 -4.64
C SER A 4 -3.58 -16.96 -5.32
N MET A 5 -4.10 -17.61 -6.36
CA MET A 5 -5.38 -17.18 -6.94
C MET A 5 -6.49 -17.79 -6.10
N SER A 6 -6.92 -17.02 -5.11
CA SER A 6 -8.15 -17.32 -4.39
C SER A 6 -9.33 -17.45 -5.38
N ARG A 7 -10.23 -18.42 -5.14
CA ARG A 7 -11.39 -18.65 -6.01
C ARG A 7 -12.25 -17.38 -6.09
N ARG A 8 -12.88 -17.15 -7.25
CA ARG A 8 -13.83 -16.04 -7.46
C ARG A 8 -14.84 -15.99 -6.30
N GLY A 9 -14.83 -14.89 -5.54
CA GLY A 9 -15.66 -14.73 -4.33
C GLY A 9 -14.91 -14.80 -2.99
N ASN A 10 -13.62 -15.13 -2.97
CA ASN A 10 -12.78 -15.04 -1.77
C ASN A 10 -11.74 -13.92 -1.97
N CYS A 11 -12.04 -12.75 -1.43
CA CYS A 11 -11.24 -11.54 -1.58
C CYS A 11 -10.11 -11.41 -0.56
N TRP A 12 -10.02 -12.27 0.45
CA TRP A 12 -9.11 -12.06 1.59
C TRP A 12 -7.64 -11.93 1.19
N ASP A 13 -7.21 -12.69 0.18
CA ASP A 13 -5.84 -12.66 -0.35
C ASP A 13 -5.55 -11.34 -1.11
N ASN A 14 -6.54 -10.85 -1.87
CA ASN A 14 -6.37 -9.68 -2.74
C ASN A 14 -6.77 -8.35 -2.07
N ALA A 15 -7.64 -8.38 -1.05
CA ALA A 15 -8.24 -7.20 -0.44
C ALA A 15 -7.18 -6.28 0.18
N VAL A 16 -6.12 -6.86 0.75
CA VAL A 16 -5.02 -6.10 1.37
C VAL A 16 -4.26 -5.31 0.31
N ILE A 17 -3.86 -5.96 -0.78
CA ILE A 17 -3.10 -5.29 -1.85
C ILE A 17 -3.98 -4.34 -2.66
N GLU A 18 -5.26 -4.66 -2.85
CA GLU A 18 -6.23 -3.75 -3.46
C GLU A 18 -6.42 -2.47 -2.65
N SER A 19 -6.54 -2.59 -1.32
CA SER A 19 -6.62 -1.44 -0.42
C SER A 19 -5.35 -0.58 -0.49
N PHE A 20 -4.17 -1.20 -0.49
CA PHE A 20 -2.90 -0.49 -0.66
C PHE A 20 -2.85 0.29 -1.99
N HIS A 21 -3.19 -0.36 -3.11
CA HIS A 21 -3.19 0.30 -4.42
C HIS A 21 -4.23 1.40 -4.54
N SER A 22 -5.39 1.28 -3.88
CA SER A 22 -6.39 2.33 -3.83
C SER A 22 -5.84 3.56 -3.12
N ASN A 23 -5.25 3.35 -1.94
CA ASN A 23 -4.63 4.39 -1.11
C ASN A 23 -3.49 5.11 -1.83
N LEU A 24 -2.56 4.37 -2.43
CA LEU A 24 -1.45 4.92 -3.22
C LEU A 24 -1.96 5.87 -4.32
N LYS A 25 -2.98 5.44 -5.08
CA LYS A 25 -3.54 6.25 -6.17
C LYS A 25 -4.24 7.50 -5.67
N SER A 26 -4.99 7.40 -4.57
CA SER A 26 -5.73 8.55 -4.02
C SER A 26 -4.85 9.54 -3.27
N GLU A 27 -3.80 9.07 -2.59
CA GLU A 27 -2.97 9.91 -1.73
C GLU A 27 -1.79 10.51 -2.49
N GLU A 28 -1.09 9.73 -3.32
CA GLU A 28 0.13 10.18 -4.04
C GLU A 28 -0.18 10.67 -5.47
N PHE A 29 -1.11 10.01 -6.18
CA PHE A 29 -1.29 10.25 -7.62
C PHE A 29 -2.59 10.97 -8.01
N GLN A 30 -3.48 11.29 -7.07
CA GLN A 30 -4.80 11.86 -7.37
C GLN A 30 -4.73 13.16 -8.20
N TYR A 31 -3.73 13.99 -7.96
CA TYR A 31 -3.56 15.29 -8.63
C TYR A 31 -2.46 15.28 -9.69
N VAL A 32 -1.85 14.12 -9.94
CA VAL A 32 -0.81 13.98 -10.95
C VAL A 32 -1.48 13.87 -12.33
N LYS A 33 -1.09 14.76 -13.24
CA LYS A 33 -1.52 14.68 -14.63
C LYS A 33 -0.94 13.44 -15.30
N PHE A 34 -1.76 12.79 -16.13
CA PHE A 34 -1.33 11.61 -16.89
C PHE A 34 -0.10 11.94 -17.75
N ASN A 35 0.87 11.02 -17.82
CA ASN A 35 2.14 11.16 -18.54
C ASN A 35 2.99 12.40 -18.18
N SER A 36 2.77 13.00 -17.00
CA SER A 36 3.54 14.17 -16.57
C SER A 36 4.77 13.83 -15.72
N LEU A 37 4.96 12.55 -15.38
CA LEU A 37 6.11 12.05 -14.62
C LEU A 37 6.93 11.09 -15.47
N SER A 38 8.25 11.17 -15.34
CA SER A 38 9.17 10.17 -15.88
C SER A 38 9.08 8.86 -15.11
N ASP A 39 9.49 7.73 -15.70
CA ASP A 39 9.55 6.42 -15.00
C ASP A 39 10.36 6.48 -13.70
N HIS A 40 11.47 7.22 -13.69
CA HIS A 40 12.29 7.42 -12.49
C HIS A 40 11.51 8.12 -11.36
N GLU A 41 10.83 9.23 -11.66
CA GLU A 41 10.02 9.98 -10.70
C GLU A 41 8.90 9.13 -10.11
N VAL A 42 8.27 8.28 -10.94
CA VAL A 42 7.22 7.38 -10.47
C VAL A 42 7.79 6.36 -9.49
N ARG A 43 8.96 5.78 -9.78
CA ARG A 43 9.62 4.82 -8.89
C ARG A 43 10.01 5.45 -7.56
N GLU A 44 10.61 6.63 -7.58
CA GLU A 44 11.00 7.36 -6.37
C GLU A 44 9.79 7.67 -5.49
N ARG A 45 8.68 8.16 -6.07
CA ARG A 45 7.45 8.41 -5.32
C ARG A 45 6.85 7.14 -4.72
N VAL A 46 6.85 6.04 -5.46
CA VAL A 46 6.34 4.76 -4.96
C VAL A 46 7.21 4.23 -3.81
N ASP A 47 8.53 4.35 -3.90
CA ASP A 47 9.46 3.94 -2.84
C ASP A 47 9.28 4.78 -1.57
N HIS A 48 9.19 6.09 -1.73
CA HIS A 48 8.91 7.01 -0.63
C HIS A 48 7.55 6.73 0.01
N TYR A 49 6.51 6.53 -0.79
CA TYR A 49 5.18 6.19 -0.30
C TYR A 49 5.17 4.84 0.43
N LEU A 50 5.95 3.86 -0.04
CA LEU A 50 6.07 2.55 0.61
C LEU A 50 6.69 2.68 2.01
N THR A 51 7.75 3.48 2.13
CA THR A 51 8.40 3.82 3.40
C THR A 51 7.40 4.47 4.35
N TYR A 52 6.74 5.55 3.90
CA TYR A 52 5.70 6.24 4.65
C TYR A 52 4.58 5.28 5.11
N TYR A 53 4.07 4.44 4.20
CA TYR A 53 2.98 3.51 4.50
C TYR A 53 3.36 2.51 5.59
N ASN A 54 4.58 2.01 5.60
CA ASN A 54 5.03 0.98 6.54
C ASN A 54 5.50 1.54 7.88
N GLU A 55 6.18 2.69 7.87
CA GLU A 55 6.90 3.23 9.02
C GLU A 55 6.16 4.36 9.73
N GLU A 56 5.37 5.14 9.01
CA GLU A 56 4.80 6.40 9.51
C GLU A 56 3.27 6.41 9.54
N ARG A 57 2.60 5.69 8.63
CA ARG A 57 1.14 5.67 8.53
C ARG A 57 0.50 5.02 9.74
N ILE A 58 -0.17 5.83 10.55
CA ILE A 58 -0.98 5.38 11.68
C ILE A 58 -2.30 4.82 11.15
N GLN A 59 -2.63 3.59 11.55
CA GLN A 59 -3.90 2.96 11.17
C GLN A 59 -4.73 2.64 12.42
N GLU A 60 -5.95 3.19 12.50
CA GLU A 60 -6.86 2.92 13.62
C GLU A 60 -7.14 1.42 13.80
N LYS A 61 -7.33 0.70 12.68
CA LYS A 61 -7.51 -0.76 12.68
C LYS A 61 -6.33 -1.55 13.30
N LEU A 62 -5.15 -0.94 13.42
CA LEU A 62 -3.96 -1.52 14.02
C LEU A 62 -3.73 -1.02 15.46
N GLY A 63 -4.72 -0.37 16.08
CA GLY A 63 -4.59 0.20 17.42
C GLY A 63 -3.74 1.47 17.44
N TYR A 64 -3.86 2.30 16.40
CA TYR A 64 -3.04 3.51 16.21
C TYR A 64 -1.54 3.23 16.10
N LEU A 65 -1.19 2.05 15.58
CA LEU A 65 0.18 1.65 15.26
C LEU A 65 0.42 1.73 13.76
N THR A 66 1.71 1.82 13.40
CA THR A 66 2.17 1.68 12.02
C THR A 66 2.29 0.20 11.67
N PRO A 67 2.20 -0.20 10.39
CA PRO A 67 2.26 -1.60 10.00
C PRO A 67 3.46 -2.37 10.58
N ILE A 68 4.65 -1.76 10.57
CA ILE A 68 5.84 -2.38 11.17
C ILE A 68 5.71 -2.51 12.69
N LYS A 69 5.27 -1.46 13.38
CA LYS A 69 5.10 -1.50 14.84
C LYS A 69 4.07 -2.54 15.26
N TYR A 70 2.95 -2.62 14.53
CA TYR A 70 1.95 -3.66 14.75
C TYR A 70 2.55 -5.06 14.53
N GLY A 71 3.33 -5.26 13.47
CA GLY A 71 4.00 -6.54 13.19
C GLY A 71 4.96 -6.98 14.29
N VAL A 72 5.68 -6.05 14.92
CA VAL A 72 6.57 -6.34 16.06
C VAL A 72 5.78 -6.66 17.34
N VAL A 73 4.67 -5.97 17.59
CA VAL A 73 3.84 -6.17 18.79
C VAL A 73 2.98 -7.43 18.71
N ALA A 74 2.57 -7.83 17.50
CA ALA A 74 1.74 -9.01 17.25
C ALA A 74 2.53 -10.33 17.09
N ALA A 75 3.86 -10.26 17.04
CA ALA A 75 4.76 -11.42 16.99
C ALA A 75 5.05 -11.96 18.40
#